data_AF-A0A1I8JPH0-F1
#
_entry.id   AF-A0A1I8JPH0-F1
#
_cell.length_a   1.000
_cell.length_b   1.000
_cell.length_c   1.000
_cell.angle_alpha   90.00
_cell.angle_beta   90.00
_cell.angle_gamma   90.00
#
_symmetry.space_group_name_H-M   'P 1'
#
loop_
_entity.id
_entity.type
_entity.pdbx_description
1 polymer ?
#
loop_
_entity_poly.entity_id
_entity_poly.type
_entity_poly.pdbx_seq_one_letter_code
_entity_poly.pdbx_strand_id
1 'polypeptide(L)'
;LDRAQPGSRDRCHAGGTGSGGRDGHQQHQDGDNFYVVERGVFDAFVDDKTLRAGGGTTDGVLWSLDMETFQRRVLTAAFRHRQKYEAFLAAVPLLAELTQYERQNVADAIREREFSDGAPILMQGDVGNEMFFIEEGGVKVMRRGADNGLETQVNQLGKGDYFGELALITKQPRAASCYAVGPTKVCVLHPDQFASDAPHLLSKPGQSSRSSKERPRPSEAEG
;
A
#
# COMPACT_ATOMS: atom_id res chain seq x y z
N LEU A 1 -17.76 4.06 -3.46
CA LEU A 1 -17.43 4.18 -4.89
C LEU A 1 -18.01 5.49 -5.39
N ASP A 2 -17.29 6.58 -5.13
CA ASP A 2 -17.71 7.93 -5.50
C ASP A 2 -17.38 8.16 -6.98
N ARG A 3 -18.41 8.40 -7.81
CA ARG A 3 -18.31 8.58 -9.26
C ARG A 3 -17.73 9.97 -9.56
N ALA A 4 -16.42 10.13 -9.43
CA ALA A 4 -15.74 11.32 -9.94
C ALA A 4 -15.46 11.12 -11.45
N GLN A 5 -16.14 11.86 -12.33
CA GLN A 5 -15.79 11.95 -13.75
C GLN A 5 -14.45 12.70 -13.87
N PRO A 6 -13.35 12.07 -14.35
CA PRO A 6 -12.03 12.64 -14.19
C PRO A 6 -11.48 13.30 -15.47
N GLY A 7 -12.31 13.92 -16.30
CA GLY A 7 -11.81 14.63 -17.47
C GLY A 7 -12.92 15.22 -18.33
N SER A 8 -12.61 16.30 -19.02
CA SER A 8 -13.43 16.84 -20.11
C SER A 8 -13.23 15.99 -21.36
N ARG A 9 -14.32 15.70 -22.06
CA ARG A 9 -14.33 14.96 -23.32
C ARG A 9 -14.67 15.92 -24.45
N ASP A 10 -13.66 16.25 -25.25
CA ASP A 10 -13.81 17.23 -26.31
C ASP A 10 -13.90 16.54 -27.67
N ARG A 11 -14.82 17.00 -28.52
CA ARG A 11 -14.98 16.55 -29.91
C ARG A 11 -14.42 17.60 -30.86
N CYS A 12 -13.45 17.20 -31.67
CA CYS A 12 -12.84 18.05 -32.68
C CYS A 12 -13.22 17.57 -34.08
N HIS A 13 -13.44 18.52 -35.00
CA HIS A 13 -13.76 18.23 -36.41
C HIS A 13 -12.57 18.57 -37.31
N ALA A 14 -12.40 17.81 -38.39
CA ALA A 14 -11.29 17.96 -39.33
C ALA A 14 -11.27 19.36 -39.99
N GLY A 15 -10.13 20.04 -39.93
CA GLY A 15 -9.90 21.30 -40.65
C GLY A 15 -10.38 22.58 -39.95
N GLY A 16 -10.82 22.51 -38.70
CA GLY A 16 -11.17 23.71 -37.92
C GLY A 16 -9.94 24.37 -37.30
N THR A 17 -9.48 25.50 -37.85
CA THR A 17 -8.71 26.46 -37.05
C THR A 17 -9.65 27.03 -36.00
N GLY A 18 -9.41 26.76 -34.72
CA GLY A 18 -10.24 27.23 -33.62
C GLY A 18 -10.39 28.76 -33.65
N SER A 19 -11.50 29.25 -34.19
CA SER A 19 -11.91 30.65 -34.04
C SER A 19 -13.43 30.72 -33.92
N GLY A 20 -13.89 30.93 -32.67
CA GLY A 20 -15.08 31.74 -32.41
C GLY A 20 -16.40 31.02 -32.12
N GLY A 21 -16.51 30.41 -30.94
CA GLY A 21 -17.75 30.42 -30.17
C GLY A 21 -17.50 31.19 -28.88
N ARG A 22 -17.98 32.44 -28.80
CA ARG A 22 -17.95 33.24 -27.57
C ARG A 22 -18.87 32.59 -26.56
N ASP A 23 -18.31 31.77 -25.69
CA ASP A 23 -18.72 31.62 -24.29
C ASP A 23 -17.54 31.01 -23.51
N GLY A 24 -16.82 31.88 -22.80
CA GLY A 24 -16.19 31.55 -21.52
C GLY A 24 -14.98 30.62 -21.45
N HIS A 25 -14.37 30.16 -22.53
CA HIS A 25 -13.11 29.41 -22.42
C HIS A 25 -11.92 30.36 -22.27
N GLN A 26 -11.66 30.73 -21.02
CA GLN A 26 -10.39 31.29 -20.56
C GLN A 26 -9.26 30.49 -21.23
N GLN A 27 -8.35 31.16 -21.94
CA GLN A 27 -7.08 30.58 -22.36
C GLN A 27 -6.34 30.13 -21.09
N HIS A 28 -6.58 28.90 -20.65
CA HIS A 28 -5.78 28.26 -19.63
C HIS A 28 -4.42 27.98 -20.24
N GLN A 29 -3.37 28.39 -19.54
CA GLN A 29 -2.00 28.34 -20.01
C GLN A 29 -1.67 26.90 -20.47
N ASP A 30 -1.44 26.74 -21.77
CA ASP A 30 -1.36 25.47 -22.52
C ASP A 30 -0.22 24.50 -22.12
N GLY A 31 0.43 24.68 -20.96
CA GLY A 31 1.53 23.81 -20.50
C GLY A 31 1.14 22.72 -19.52
N ASP A 32 -0.06 22.81 -18.92
CA ASP A 32 -0.37 22.12 -17.66
C ASP A 32 -1.47 21.05 -17.80
N ASN A 33 -1.80 20.55 -18.99
CA ASN A 33 -2.85 19.54 -19.13
C ASN A 33 -2.31 18.26 -19.77
N PHE A 34 -2.75 17.11 -19.26
CA PHE A 34 -2.52 15.81 -19.89
C PHE A 34 -3.63 15.52 -20.88
N TYR A 35 -3.26 15.07 -22.08
CA TYR A 35 -4.19 14.76 -23.16
C TYR A 35 -4.06 13.29 -23.58
N VAL A 36 -5.17 12.60 -23.74
CA VAL A 36 -5.23 11.21 -24.24
C VAL A 36 -6.18 11.15 -25.43
N VAL A 37 -5.68 10.69 -26.58
CA VAL A 37 -6.47 10.52 -27.80
C VAL A 37 -7.27 9.22 -27.71
N GLU A 38 -8.60 9.32 -27.69
CA GLU A 38 -9.50 8.16 -27.78
C GLU A 38 -9.72 7.78 -29.25
N ARG A 39 -9.86 8.78 -30.14
CA ARG A 39 -10.09 8.59 -31.58
C ARG A 39 -9.61 9.78 -32.39
N GLY A 40 -9.11 9.54 -33.60
CA GLY A 40 -8.71 10.59 -34.55
C GLY A 40 -7.20 10.86 -34.55
N VAL A 41 -6.76 11.70 -35.48
CA VAL A 41 -5.36 12.14 -35.63
C VAL A 41 -5.29 13.61 -35.28
N PHE A 42 -4.34 13.95 -34.42
CA PHE A 42 -4.12 15.31 -33.93
C PHE A 42 -2.65 15.67 -34.18
N ASP A 43 -2.42 16.85 -34.72
CA ASP A 43 -1.07 17.39 -34.82
C ASP A 43 -0.57 17.80 -33.42
N ALA A 44 0.73 17.71 -33.17
CA ALA A 44 1.34 18.23 -31.94
C ALA A 44 2.50 19.13 -32.32
N PHE A 45 2.56 20.31 -31.70
CA PHE A 45 3.59 21.31 -31.93
C PHE A 45 4.44 21.46 -30.68
N VAL A 46 5.75 21.51 -30.82
CA VAL A 46 6.65 21.82 -29.70
C VAL A 46 7.15 23.25 -29.88
N ASP A 47 6.81 24.12 -28.93
CA ASP A 47 7.34 25.49 -28.86
C ASP A 47 8.06 25.68 -27.52
N ASP A 48 9.30 26.17 -27.58
CA ASP A 48 10.19 26.38 -26.44
C ASP A 48 10.14 25.26 -25.36
N LYS A 49 10.32 24.01 -25.80
CA LYS A 49 10.27 22.76 -24.99
C LYS A 49 8.91 22.39 -24.40
N THR A 50 7.84 23.08 -24.77
CA THR A 50 6.46 22.77 -24.36
C THR A 50 5.71 22.09 -25.51
N LEU A 51 5.17 20.90 -25.27
CA LEU A 51 4.37 20.17 -26.26
C LEU A 51 2.92 20.65 -26.20
N ARG A 52 2.42 21.21 -27.30
CA ARG A 52 1.06 21.71 -27.48
C ARG A 52 0.28 20.81 -28.44
N ALA A 53 -0.96 20.49 -28.09
CA ALA A 53 -1.88 19.84 -29.02
C ALA A 53 -2.33 20.84 -30.10
N GLY A 54 -2.21 20.44 -31.36
CA GLY A 54 -2.66 21.17 -32.53
C GLY A 54 -4.11 20.85 -32.92
N GLY A 55 -4.55 21.41 -34.05
CA GLY A 55 -5.85 21.09 -34.64
C GLY A 55 -5.94 19.62 -35.07
N GLY A 56 -7.14 19.05 -35.00
CA GLY A 56 -7.40 17.68 -35.47
C GLY A 56 -7.29 17.59 -36.99
N THR A 57 -6.46 16.66 -37.48
CA THR A 57 -6.35 16.32 -38.91
C THR A 57 -7.58 15.51 -39.36
N THR A 58 -8.21 14.78 -38.43
CA THR A 58 -9.46 14.07 -38.64
C THR A 58 -10.45 14.36 -37.52
N ASP A 59 -11.72 14.03 -37.72
CA ASP A 59 -12.70 14.00 -36.63
C ASP A 59 -12.21 13.09 -35.50
N GLY A 60 -12.28 13.58 -34.27
CA GLY A 60 -11.62 12.93 -33.15
C GLY A 60 -12.20 13.27 -31.79
N VAL A 61 -11.82 12.46 -30.81
CA VAL A 61 -12.18 12.60 -29.40
C VAL A 61 -10.90 12.62 -28.58
N LEU A 62 -10.76 13.66 -27.78
CA LEU A 62 -9.65 13.85 -26.85
C LEU A 62 -10.19 13.92 -25.42
N TRP A 63 -9.49 13.28 -24.51
CA TRP A 63 -9.67 13.47 -23.07
C TRP A 63 -8.61 14.43 -22.56
N SER A 64 -9.03 15.45 -21.83
CA SER A 64 -8.15 16.37 -21.13
C SER A 64 -8.30 16.19 -19.62
N LEU A 65 -7.16 16.08 -18.93
CA LEU A 65 -7.07 16.11 -17.47
C LEU A 65 -6.16 17.26 -17.09
N ASP A 66 -6.68 18.20 -16.31
CA ASP A 66 -5.90 19.33 -15.83
C ASP A 66 -4.86 18.91 -14.78
N MET A 67 -3.65 19.48 -14.85
CA MET A 67 -2.58 19.21 -13.88
C MET A 67 -3.01 19.56 -12.47
N GLU A 68 -3.85 20.57 -12.26
CA GLU A 68 -4.36 20.91 -10.93
C GLU A 68 -5.22 19.78 -10.35
N THR A 69 -6.09 19.17 -11.15
CA THR A 69 -6.88 17.99 -10.75
C THR A 69 -6.02 16.75 -10.67
N PHE A 70 -5.03 16.56 -11.54
CA PHE A 70 -4.08 15.46 -11.44
C PHE A 70 -3.27 15.57 -10.15
N GLN A 71 -2.59 16.70 -9.92
CA GLN A 71 -1.85 17.00 -8.69
C GLN A 71 -2.77 16.88 -7.49
N ARG A 72 -3.95 17.51 -7.49
CA ARG A 72 -4.90 17.38 -6.38
C ARG A 72 -5.28 15.93 -6.14
N ARG A 73 -5.59 15.13 -7.16
CA ARG A 73 -6.03 13.74 -6.95
C ARG A 73 -4.88 12.81 -6.58
N VAL A 74 -3.71 12.97 -7.20
CA VAL A 74 -2.51 12.17 -6.91
C VAL A 74 -1.94 12.54 -5.55
N LEU A 75 -1.77 13.83 -5.26
CA LEU A 75 -1.32 14.32 -3.95
C LEU A 75 -2.36 14.01 -2.87
N THR A 76 -3.67 14.14 -3.13
CA THR A 76 -4.70 13.77 -2.15
C THR A 76 -4.74 12.26 -1.91
N ALA A 77 -4.57 11.43 -2.94
CA ALA A 77 -4.52 9.97 -2.77
C ALA A 77 -3.27 9.55 -1.98
N ALA A 78 -2.10 10.11 -2.31
CA ALA A 78 -0.86 9.88 -1.58
C ALA A 78 -0.95 10.39 -0.12
N PHE A 79 -1.54 11.55 0.09
CA PHE A 79 -1.75 12.13 1.42
C PHE A 79 -2.72 11.30 2.26
N ARG A 80 -3.85 10.86 1.68
CA ARG A 80 -4.82 9.98 2.36
C ARG A 80 -4.22 8.60 2.67
N HIS A 81 -3.39 8.07 1.78
CA HIS A 81 -2.66 6.83 2.02
C HIS A 81 -1.75 6.99 3.24
N ARG A 82 -0.88 7.99 3.25
CA ARG A 82 0.04 8.27 4.36
C ARG A 82 -0.68 8.53 5.69
N GLN A 83 -1.75 9.33 5.66
CA GLN A 83 -2.52 9.66 6.86
C GLN A 83 -3.23 8.43 7.47
N LYS A 84 -3.66 7.48 6.63
CA LYS A 84 -4.27 6.21 7.08
C LYS A 84 -3.29 5.36 7.87
N TYR A 85 -2.06 5.19 7.36
CA TYR A 85 -1.07 4.33 8.01
C TYR A 85 -0.29 5.03 9.12
N GLU A 86 -0.25 6.36 9.16
CA GLU A 86 0.48 7.08 10.22
C GLU A 86 0.02 6.69 11.63
N ALA A 87 -1.30 6.65 11.86
CA ALA A 87 -1.87 6.21 13.13
C ALA A 87 -1.56 4.75 13.45
N PHE A 88 -1.56 3.88 12.44
CA PHE A 88 -1.24 2.46 12.59
C PHE A 88 0.24 2.24 12.91
N LEU A 89 1.14 2.86 12.12
CA LEU A 89 2.59 2.80 12.31
C LEU A 89 3.01 3.38 13.65
N ALA A 90 2.28 4.38 14.18
CA ALA A 90 2.52 4.90 15.52
C ALA A 90 2.04 3.95 16.64
N ALA A 91 1.00 3.16 16.38
CA ALA A 91 0.44 2.22 17.36
C ALA A 91 1.27 0.94 17.52
N VAL A 92 2.01 0.53 16.48
CA VAL A 92 2.89 -0.64 16.55
C VAL A 92 4.17 -0.26 17.31
N PRO A 93 4.48 -0.89 18.47
CA PRO A 93 5.63 -0.49 19.31
C PRO A 93 6.98 -0.52 18.59
N LEU A 94 7.18 -1.52 17.71
CA LEU A 94 8.40 -1.63 16.90
C LEU A 94 8.58 -0.43 15.95
N LEU A 95 7.48 0.08 15.40
CA LEU A 95 7.46 1.17 14.40
C LEU A 95 7.26 2.55 15.03
N ALA A 96 6.92 2.61 16.32
CA ALA A 96 6.78 3.85 17.06
C ALA A 96 8.11 4.62 17.12
N GLU A 97 9.25 3.91 17.14
CA GLU A 97 10.60 4.49 17.18
C GLU A 97 11.03 5.16 15.86
N LEU A 98 10.29 4.98 14.77
CA LEU A 98 10.59 5.62 13.48
C LEU A 98 10.50 7.14 13.57
N THR A 99 11.46 7.83 12.97
CA THR A 99 11.31 9.27 12.73
C THR A 99 10.15 9.55 11.79
N GLN A 100 9.68 10.79 11.74
CA GLN A 100 8.59 11.16 10.84
C GLN A 100 8.94 10.86 9.36
N TYR A 101 10.18 11.09 8.94
CA TYR A 101 10.62 10.80 7.58
C TYR A 101 10.61 9.30 7.26
N GLU A 102 11.18 8.47 8.15
CA GLU A 102 11.22 7.02 7.94
C GLU A 102 9.81 6.42 7.96
N ARG A 103 8.93 6.93 8.82
CA ARG A 103 7.52 6.53 8.89
C ARG A 103 6.78 6.82 7.58
N GLN A 104 7.07 7.94 6.93
CA GLN A 104 6.49 8.28 5.62
C GLN A 104 6.97 7.33 4.52
N ASN A 105 8.26 6.98 4.51
CA ASN A 105 8.80 6.02 3.55
C ASN A 105 8.19 4.62 3.75
N VAL A 106 8.08 4.17 5.01
CA VAL A 106 7.43 2.91 5.36
C VAL A 106 5.94 2.94 4.97
N ALA A 107 5.24 4.06 5.16
CA ALA A 107 3.84 4.21 4.76
C ALA A 107 3.65 4.13 3.23
N ASP A 108 4.63 4.57 2.43
CA ASP A 108 4.58 4.46 0.97
C ASP A 108 4.90 3.03 0.48
N ALA A 109 5.75 2.32 1.22
CA ALA A 109 6.16 0.95 0.96
C ALA A 109 5.11 -0.11 1.34
N ILE A 110 4.23 0.22 2.29
CA ILE A 110 3.29 -0.74 2.86
C ILE A 110 2.26 -1.20 1.82
N ARG A 111 1.87 -2.47 1.92
CA ARG A 111 0.83 -3.08 1.08
C ARG A 111 -0.19 -3.78 1.97
N GLU A 112 -1.48 -3.54 1.73
CA GLU A 112 -2.55 -4.24 2.46
C GLU A 112 -2.81 -5.62 1.85
N ARG A 113 -3.07 -6.61 2.71
CA ARG A 113 -3.63 -7.90 2.33
C ARG A 113 -4.73 -8.29 3.32
N GLU A 114 -5.79 -8.88 2.79
CA GLU A 114 -6.93 -9.35 3.57
C GLU A 114 -7.04 -10.87 3.44
N PHE A 115 -7.40 -11.52 4.55
CA PHE A 115 -7.50 -12.96 4.67
C PHE A 115 -8.84 -13.34 5.29
N SER A 116 -9.48 -14.35 4.71
CA SER A 116 -10.66 -14.97 5.29
C SER A 116 -10.30 -15.84 6.50
N ASP A 117 -11.28 -16.15 7.35
CA ASP A 117 -11.05 -17.01 8.52
C ASP A 117 -10.42 -18.36 8.12
N GLY A 118 -9.40 -18.77 8.88
CA GLY A 118 -8.64 -20.00 8.65
C GLY A 118 -7.69 -19.97 7.46
N ALA A 119 -7.64 -18.90 6.66
CA ALA A 119 -6.76 -18.83 5.50
C ALA A 119 -5.27 -18.86 5.92
N PRO A 120 -4.41 -19.62 5.20
CA PRO A 120 -2.98 -19.62 5.45
C PRO A 120 -2.36 -18.29 5.01
N ILE A 121 -1.54 -17.70 5.88
CA ILE A 121 -0.79 -16.46 5.62
C ILE A 121 0.67 -16.79 5.33
N LEU A 122 1.27 -17.66 6.15
CA LEU A 122 2.63 -18.17 6.00
C LEU A 122 2.63 -19.67 6.25
N MET A 123 3.47 -20.41 5.53
CA MET A 123 3.67 -21.83 5.79
C MET A 123 5.09 -22.08 6.30
N GLN A 124 5.22 -22.92 7.32
CA GLN A 124 6.51 -23.36 7.82
C GLN A 124 7.32 -24.04 6.71
N GLY A 125 8.60 -23.71 6.62
CA GLY A 125 9.51 -24.25 5.61
C GLY A 125 9.54 -23.46 4.30
N ASP A 126 8.60 -22.54 4.08
CA ASP A 126 8.63 -21.66 2.91
C ASP A 126 9.78 -20.65 3.02
N VAL A 127 10.34 -20.27 1.88
CA VAL A 127 11.26 -19.14 1.80
C VAL A 127 10.44 -17.86 1.93
N GLY A 128 10.79 -17.04 2.92
CA GLY A 128 10.04 -15.84 3.26
C GLY A 128 10.87 -14.58 3.13
N ASN A 129 10.39 -13.61 2.36
CA ASN A 129 11.03 -12.30 2.15
C ASN A 129 10.06 -11.15 2.48
N GLU A 130 9.13 -11.35 3.41
CA GLU A 130 8.11 -10.38 3.81
C GLU A 130 7.88 -10.46 5.32
N MET A 131 7.53 -9.33 5.94
CA MET A 131 7.00 -9.27 7.30
C MET A 131 5.60 -8.67 7.29
N PHE A 132 4.83 -8.99 8.32
CA PHE A 132 3.40 -8.69 8.41
C PHE A 132 3.09 -7.99 9.73
N PHE A 133 2.23 -6.98 9.68
CA PHE A 133 1.69 -6.27 10.83
C PHE A 133 0.17 -6.40 10.83
N ILE A 134 -0.43 -6.76 11.97
CA ILE A 134 -1.87 -7.01 12.06
C ILE A 134 -2.60 -5.70 12.30
N GLU A 135 -3.39 -5.27 11.31
CA GLU A 135 -4.22 -4.07 11.39
C GLU A 135 -5.56 -4.37 12.07
N GLU A 136 -6.19 -5.48 11.67
CA GLU A 136 -7.47 -5.96 12.19
C GLU A 136 -7.53 -7.49 12.20
N GLY A 137 -8.34 -8.06 13.10
CA GLY A 137 -8.48 -9.50 13.26
C GLY A 137 -7.38 -10.13 14.11
N GLY A 138 -7.08 -11.41 13.83
CA GLY A 138 -6.10 -12.18 14.58
C GLY A 138 -5.40 -13.25 13.74
N VAL A 139 -4.31 -13.78 14.28
CA VAL A 139 -3.48 -14.81 13.64
C VAL A 139 -3.08 -15.85 14.67
N LYS A 140 -3.27 -17.13 14.35
CA LYS A 140 -2.70 -18.24 15.14
C LYS A 140 -1.41 -18.71 14.50
N VAL A 141 -0.40 -18.93 15.34
CA VAL A 141 0.92 -19.41 14.92
C VAL A 141 1.01 -20.89 15.29
N MET A 142 1.24 -21.72 14.29
CA MET A 142 1.31 -23.17 14.40
C MET A 142 2.72 -23.64 14.04
N ARG A 143 3.32 -24.50 14.84
CA ARG A 143 4.64 -25.09 14.55
C ARG A 143 4.52 -26.60 14.47
N ARG A 144 5.07 -27.17 13.40
CA ARG A 144 5.26 -28.59 13.21
C ARG A 144 6.50 -29.03 13.98
N GLY A 145 6.31 -29.93 14.95
CA GLY A 145 7.41 -30.55 15.70
C GLY A 145 8.16 -31.57 14.85
N ALA A 146 9.47 -31.70 15.08
CA ALA A 146 10.32 -32.67 14.38
C ALA A 146 9.97 -34.13 14.72
N ASP A 147 9.44 -34.37 15.92
CA ASP A 147 9.33 -35.71 16.49
C ASP A 147 8.09 -36.49 16.03
N ASN A 148 7.01 -35.78 15.67
CA ASN A 148 5.71 -36.39 15.37
C ASN A 148 5.01 -35.80 14.14
N GLY A 149 5.58 -34.75 13.52
CA GLY A 149 4.99 -34.09 12.35
C GLY A 149 3.65 -33.40 12.62
N LEU A 150 3.21 -33.31 13.88
CA LEU A 150 1.96 -32.67 14.26
C LEU A 150 2.17 -31.15 14.41
N GLU A 151 1.22 -30.38 13.89
CA GLU A 151 1.17 -28.93 14.11
C GLU A 151 0.53 -28.63 15.46
N THR A 152 1.28 -27.90 16.30
CA THR A 152 0.81 -27.42 17.60
C THR A 152 0.73 -25.91 17.59
N GLN A 153 -0.31 -25.34 18.19
CA GLN A 153 -0.42 -23.89 18.33
C GLN A 153 0.62 -23.41 19.36
N VAL A 154 1.53 -22.55 18.91
CA VAL A 154 2.60 -22.00 19.76
C VAL A 154 2.35 -20.57 20.18
N ASN A 155 1.53 -19.82 19.43
CA ASN A 155 1.20 -18.44 19.76
C ASN A 155 -0.13 -18.00 19.13
N GLN A 156 -0.68 -16.89 19.60
CA GLN A 156 -1.81 -16.18 19.00
C GLN A 156 -1.56 -14.68 19.06
N LEU A 157 -1.70 -14.03 17.92
CA LEU A 157 -1.38 -12.62 17.69
C LEU A 157 -2.66 -11.87 17.33
N GLY A 158 -2.74 -10.61 17.73
CA GLY A 158 -3.87 -9.73 17.48
C GLY A 158 -3.45 -8.40 16.88
N LYS A 159 -4.41 -7.48 16.78
CA LYS A 159 -4.18 -6.11 16.31
C LYS A 159 -2.98 -5.44 17.00
N GLY A 160 -2.06 -4.91 16.19
CA GLY A 160 -0.83 -4.24 16.65
C GLY A 160 0.38 -5.17 16.77
N ASP A 161 0.18 -6.48 16.78
CA ASP A 161 1.28 -7.45 16.72
C ASP A 161 1.81 -7.59 15.29
N TYR A 162 3.01 -8.17 15.18
CA TYR A 162 3.67 -8.43 13.91
C TYR A 162 4.30 -9.83 13.90
N PHE A 163 4.56 -10.35 12.70
CA PHE A 163 5.15 -11.68 12.52
C PHE A 163 5.87 -11.81 11.17
N GLY A 164 6.66 -12.87 11.04
CA GLY A 164 7.45 -13.15 9.83
C GLY A 164 8.81 -12.44 9.79
N GLU A 165 9.20 -11.77 10.86
CA GLU A 165 10.50 -11.13 11.03
C GLU A 165 11.65 -12.14 11.15
N LEU A 166 11.38 -13.32 11.75
CA LEU A 166 12.43 -14.31 12.04
C LEU A 166 13.15 -14.81 10.79
N ALA A 167 12.43 -15.08 9.70
CA ALA A 167 13.04 -15.54 8.44
C ALA A 167 14.01 -14.50 7.86
N LEU A 168 13.75 -13.22 8.14
CA LEU A 168 14.55 -12.10 7.65
C LEU A 168 15.85 -11.96 8.45
N ILE A 169 15.75 -12.07 9.77
CA ILE A 169 16.89 -11.95 10.69
C ILE A 169 17.81 -13.17 10.57
N THR A 170 17.23 -14.37 10.55
CA THR A 170 17.99 -15.62 10.58
C THR A 170 18.44 -16.09 9.20
N LYS A 171 17.88 -15.51 8.11
CA LYS A 171 18.04 -15.98 6.73
C LYS A 171 17.71 -17.47 6.56
N GLN A 172 16.78 -17.97 7.37
CA GLN A 172 16.27 -19.34 7.34
C GLN A 172 14.84 -19.36 6.80
N PRO A 173 14.34 -20.52 6.31
CA PRO A 173 12.94 -20.68 5.98
C PRO A 173 12.00 -20.35 7.16
N ARG A 174 10.72 -20.09 6.87
CA ARG A 174 9.72 -19.77 7.89
C ARG A 174 9.71 -20.82 8.99
N ALA A 175 9.89 -20.39 10.24
CA ALA A 175 9.97 -21.28 11.41
C ALA A 175 8.62 -21.87 11.83
N ALA A 176 7.51 -21.26 11.42
CA ALA A 176 6.16 -21.65 11.80
C ALA A 176 5.16 -21.24 10.70
N SER A 177 4.02 -21.93 10.64
CA SER A 177 2.87 -21.58 9.82
C SER A 177 1.99 -20.57 10.56
N CYS A 178 1.35 -19.66 9.84
CA CYS A 178 0.45 -18.65 10.40
C CYS A 178 -0.87 -18.69 9.66
N TYR A 179 -1.98 -18.70 10.40
CA TYR A 179 -3.33 -18.75 9.84
C TYR A 179 -4.19 -17.64 10.41
N ALA A 180 -5.05 -17.04 9.59
CA ALA A 180 -6.02 -16.06 10.03
C ALA A 180 -7.03 -16.66 11.03
N VAL A 181 -7.44 -15.85 12.01
CA VAL A 181 -8.49 -16.15 12.98
C VAL A 181 -9.56 -15.07 12.84
N GLY A 182 -10.67 -15.43 12.20
CA GLY A 182 -11.66 -14.49 11.69
C GLY A 182 -11.18 -13.75 10.43
N PRO A 183 -11.98 -12.79 9.92
CA PRO A 183 -11.52 -11.84 8.91
C PRO A 183 -10.33 -11.04 9.44
N THR A 184 -9.19 -11.16 8.76
CA THR A 184 -7.91 -10.57 9.20
C THR A 184 -7.35 -9.67 8.12
N LYS A 185 -6.98 -8.45 8.49
CA LYS A 185 -6.33 -7.47 7.63
C LYS A 185 -4.92 -7.22 8.13
N VAL A 186 -3.95 -7.33 7.22
CA VAL A 186 -2.53 -7.16 7.53
C VAL A 186 -1.89 -6.18 6.57
N CYS A 187 -0.89 -5.49 7.09
CA CYS A 187 0.05 -4.70 6.33
C CYS A 187 1.32 -5.50 6.07
N VAL A 188 1.79 -5.51 4.83
CA VAL A 188 2.95 -6.28 4.35
C VAL A 188 4.07 -5.33 3.98
N LEU A 189 5.29 -5.70 4.37
CA LEU A 189 6.48 -4.93 4.07
C LEU A 189 7.63 -5.85 3.63
N HIS A 190 8.37 -5.42 2.60
CA HIS A 190 9.59 -6.10 2.19
C HIS A 190 10.80 -5.67 3.06
N PRO A 191 11.69 -6.60 3.41
CA PRO A 191 12.87 -6.37 4.24
C PRO A 191 13.84 -5.39 3.60
N ASP A 192 14.03 -5.47 2.28
CA ASP A 192 14.96 -4.58 1.58
C ASP A 192 14.50 -3.12 1.69
N GLN A 193 13.18 -2.91 1.64
CA GLN A 193 12.57 -1.61 1.84
C GLN A 193 12.66 -1.16 3.30
N PHE A 194 12.38 -2.05 4.26
CA PHE A 194 12.53 -1.76 5.69
C PHE A 194 13.98 -1.48 6.09
N ALA A 195 14.94 -2.22 5.54
CA ALA A 195 16.35 -2.08 5.83
C ALA A 195 16.92 -0.79 5.23
N SER A 196 16.42 -0.37 4.06
CA SER A 196 16.73 0.93 3.47
C SER A 196 16.15 2.07 4.32
N ASP A 197 14.89 1.95 4.72
CA ASP A 197 14.15 3.05 5.34
C ASP A 197 14.34 3.14 6.86
N ALA A 198 14.66 2.05 7.54
CA ALA A 198 14.80 1.97 9.00
C ALA A 198 15.83 0.90 9.46
N PRO A 199 17.10 1.00 9.04
CA PRO A 199 18.12 -0.03 9.29
C PRO A 199 18.38 -0.29 10.79
N HIS A 200 18.17 0.72 11.63
CA HIS A 200 18.44 0.68 13.06
C HIS A 200 17.44 -0.18 13.86
N LEU A 201 16.28 -0.51 13.29
CA LEU A 201 15.27 -1.36 13.95
C LEU A 201 15.53 -2.86 13.78
N LEU A 202 16.27 -3.25 12.74
CA LEU A 202 16.63 -4.65 12.48
C LEU A 202 17.77 -5.16 13.39
N SER A 203 18.54 -4.26 13.99
CA SER A 203 19.70 -4.61 14.84
C SER A 203 19.34 -4.82 16.32
N LYS A 204 18.07 -4.63 16.70
CA LYS A 204 17.61 -4.81 18.09
C LYS A 204 17.17 -6.26 18.34
N PRO A 205 17.92 -7.06 19.10
CA PRO A 205 17.44 -8.37 19.52
C PRO A 205 16.31 -8.22 20.55
N GLY A 206 15.17 -8.86 20.30
CA GLY A 206 14.27 -9.30 21.37
C GLY A 206 13.09 -8.40 21.75
N GLN A 207 12.22 -8.04 20.80
CA GLN A 207 10.83 -7.64 21.14
C GLN A 207 9.76 -8.65 20.69
N SER A 208 10.10 -9.79 20.11
CA SER A 208 9.10 -10.76 19.61
C SER A 208 8.39 -11.60 20.70
N SER A 209 8.52 -11.25 21.99
CA SER A 209 7.97 -12.10 23.07
C SER A 209 7.43 -11.41 24.32
N ARG A 210 7.36 -10.08 24.44
CA ARG A 210 6.89 -9.43 25.69
C ARG A 210 5.40 -9.11 25.79
N SER A 211 4.58 -9.45 24.78
CA SER A 211 3.11 -9.34 24.88
C SER A 211 2.41 -10.65 25.28
N SER A 212 3.16 -11.67 25.72
CA SER A 212 2.56 -12.73 26.51
C SER A 212 2.28 -12.18 27.91
N LYS A 213 1.12 -11.53 28.09
CA LYS A 213 0.45 -11.55 29.40
C LYS A 213 0.32 -13.02 29.78
N GLU A 214 1.15 -13.47 30.72
CA GLU A 214 0.96 -14.71 31.45
C GLU A 214 -0.50 -14.75 31.93
N ARG A 215 -1.32 -15.60 31.31
CA ARG A 215 -2.51 -16.09 32.00
C ARG A 215 -2.02 -17.11 33.04
N PRO A 216 -2.32 -16.95 34.33
CA PRO A 216 -2.00 -17.98 35.31
C PRO A 216 -2.74 -19.27 34.95
N ARG A 217 -2.08 -20.42 35.13
CA ARG A 217 -2.68 -21.75 34.95
C ARG A 217 -3.86 -21.90 35.91
N PRO A 218 -5.03 -22.40 35.48
CA PRO A 218 -6.09 -22.77 36.41
C PRO A 218 -5.75 -24.14 37.00
N SER A 219 -4.98 -24.16 38.08
CA SER A 219 -4.86 -25.34 38.95
C SER A 219 -4.54 -24.88 40.36
N GLU A 220 -5.59 -24.62 41.15
CA GLU A 220 -5.68 -24.72 42.62
C GLU A 220 -6.94 -23.98 43.06
N ALA A 221 -8.10 -24.60 42.85
CA ALA A 221 -9.35 -24.20 43.49
C ALA A 221 -10.31 -25.40 43.56
N GLU A 222 -9.84 -26.52 44.14
CA GLU A 222 -10.67 -27.45 44.90
C GLU A 222 -9.78 -28.09 45.97
N GLY A 223 -10.14 -27.89 47.23
CA GLY A 223 -9.42 -28.31 48.43
C GLY A 223 -9.93 -27.56 49.65
#